data_AF-A0AAV6PHN4-F1
#
_entry.id   AF-A0AAV6PHN4-F1
#
_cell.length_a   1.000
_cell.length_b   1.000
_cell.length_c   1.000
_cell.angle_alpha   90.00
_cell.angle_beta   90.00
_cell.angle_gamma   90.00
#
_symmetry.space_group_name_H-M   'P 1'
#
loop_
_entity.id
_entity.type
_entity.pdbx_description
1 polymer ?
#
loop_
_entity_poly.entity_id
_entity_poly.type
_entity_poly.pdbx_seq_one_letter_code
_entity_poly.pdbx_strand_id
1 'polypeptide(L)'
;MPDSGSKFSDPQHSQRLLQVLRTFWQEQSFHDALLVVDGEELPVQKNILAAASPYIRTKLNYNPPKEDGSTYRIELQGVSMDTMKQILDFIFSGEITLSEDTIQDMVQASDLLLMTDLKLLCCQFLESCITAENCLGIRLFSLHYCLYHVHYAATEFLQTHFRDVALTEEFRELPPERLCEVLAMEKLNVGNEKYVLEAVVRWLAHDPQDRKVHLKEVMSAVWLQGLDASYLREQVLHLRH
;
A
#
# COMPACT_ATOMS: atom_id res chain seq x y z
N MET A 1 -34.88 29.63 -36.51
CA MET A 1 -34.30 30.23 -35.30
C MET A 1 -33.89 29.07 -34.40
N PRO A 2 -32.61 28.76 -34.20
CA PRO A 2 -32.24 27.78 -33.18
C PRO A 2 -32.38 28.45 -31.81
N ASP A 3 -33.05 27.78 -30.87
CA ASP A 3 -33.18 28.21 -29.49
C ASP A 3 -31.82 28.57 -28.88
N SER A 4 -31.62 29.86 -28.60
CA SER A 4 -30.47 30.37 -27.89
C SER A 4 -30.63 30.12 -26.39
N GLY A 5 -30.58 28.85 -25.97
CA GLY A 5 -30.60 28.48 -24.56
C GLY A 5 -29.27 28.83 -23.88
N SER A 6 -29.31 29.57 -22.78
CA SER A 6 -28.14 29.76 -21.90
C SER A 6 -28.06 28.62 -20.88
N LYS A 7 -26.91 27.94 -20.80
CA LYS A 7 -26.65 26.90 -19.79
C LYS A 7 -25.96 27.52 -18.58
N PHE A 8 -26.41 27.17 -17.38
CA PHE A 8 -25.81 27.56 -16.10
C PHE A 8 -25.35 26.31 -15.35
N SER A 9 -24.26 26.42 -14.59
CA SER A 9 -23.70 25.34 -13.77
C SER A 9 -23.50 25.85 -12.35
N ASP A 10 -23.95 25.08 -11.37
CA ASP A 10 -23.66 25.32 -9.96
C ASP A 10 -22.52 24.38 -9.51
N PRO A 11 -21.30 24.90 -9.26
CA PRO A 11 -20.16 24.08 -8.91
C PRO A 11 -20.28 23.40 -7.54
N GLN A 12 -21.18 23.86 -6.67
CA GLN A 12 -21.38 23.30 -5.31
C GLN A 12 -22.53 22.30 -5.22
N HIS A 13 -23.26 22.07 -6.32
CA HIS A 13 -24.46 21.24 -6.32
C HIS A 13 -24.18 19.81 -5.82
N SER A 14 -23.14 19.15 -6.34
CA SER A 14 -22.76 17.78 -5.97
C SER A 14 -22.34 17.68 -4.50
N GLN A 15 -21.52 18.61 -4.01
CA GLN A 15 -21.05 18.62 -2.63
C GLN A 15 -22.21 18.80 -1.64
N ARG A 16 -23.13 19.73 -1.92
CA ARG A 16 -24.33 19.92 -1.08
C ARG A 16 -25.24 18.69 -1.09
N LEU A 17 -25.39 18.03 -2.24
CA LEU A 17 -26.17 16.81 -2.34
C LEU A 17 -25.57 15.68 -1.49
N LEU A 18 -24.25 15.48 -1.58
CA LEU A 18 -23.55 14.46 -0.76
C LEU A 18 -23.65 14.75 0.74
N GLN A 19 -23.59 16.02 1.16
CA GLN A 19 -23.81 16.41 2.55
C GLN A 19 -25.21 16.03 3.04
N VAL A 20 -26.26 16.27 2.25
CA VAL A 20 -27.64 15.86 2.60
C VAL A 20 -27.80 14.33 2.62
N LEU A 21 -27.15 13.61 1.70
CA LEU A 21 -27.16 12.15 1.73
C LEU A 21 -26.46 11.60 2.98
N ARG A 22 -25.39 12.26 3.44
CA ARG A 22 -24.72 11.93 4.70
C ARG A 22 -25.64 12.11 5.91
N THR A 23 -26.45 13.17 5.95
CA THR A 23 -27.41 13.37 7.06
C THR A 23 -28.47 12.28 7.07
N PHE A 24 -28.97 11.83 5.92
CA PHE A 24 -29.91 10.71 5.86
C PHE A 24 -29.30 9.43 6.43
N TRP A 25 -28.04 9.15 6.12
CA TRP A 25 -27.33 8.00 6.66
C TRP A 25 -27.20 8.08 8.18
N GLN A 26 -26.79 9.24 8.72
CA GLN A 26 -26.65 9.48 10.16
C GLN A 26 -27.98 9.38 10.93
N GLU A 27 -29.07 9.87 10.34
CA GLU A 27 -30.42 9.83 10.91
C GLU A 27 -31.12 8.47 10.73
N GLN A 28 -30.43 7.51 10.10
CA GLN A 28 -30.97 6.21 9.73
C GLN A 28 -32.20 6.25 8.80
N SER A 29 -32.29 7.28 7.96
CA SER A 29 -33.40 7.50 7.04
C SER A 29 -33.11 6.98 5.63
N PHE A 30 -34.16 6.48 4.96
CA PHE A 30 -34.11 5.96 3.58
C PHE A 30 -33.15 4.77 3.35
N HIS A 31 -32.77 4.06 4.41
CA HIS A 31 -32.01 2.82 4.30
C HIS A 31 -32.85 1.71 3.69
N ASP A 32 -32.27 1.02 2.71
CA ASP A 32 -32.95 -0.02 1.94
C ASP A 32 -32.13 -1.33 1.90
N ALA A 33 -31.02 -1.39 2.64
CA ALA A 33 -30.26 -2.60 2.88
C ALA A 33 -29.47 -2.54 4.20
N LEU A 34 -29.01 -3.71 4.63
CA LEU A 34 -28.05 -3.90 5.71
C LEU A 34 -26.73 -4.41 5.11
N LEU A 35 -25.65 -3.67 5.31
CA LEU A 35 -24.29 -4.13 5.02
C LEU A 35 -23.82 -4.96 6.21
N VAL A 36 -23.49 -6.23 5.97
CA VAL A 36 -23.07 -7.16 7.01
C VAL A 36 -21.57 -7.39 6.85
N VAL A 37 -20.80 -7.01 7.86
CA VAL A 37 -19.34 -7.13 7.88
C VAL A 37 -18.94 -7.79 9.19
N ASP A 38 -18.24 -8.92 9.13
CA ASP A 38 -17.83 -9.71 10.31
C ASP A 38 -18.97 -10.02 11.29
N GLY A 39 -20.20 -10.15 10.79
CA GLY A 39 -21.40 -10.43 11.58
C GLY A 39 -22.04 -9.20 12.23
N GLU A 40 -21.43 -8.02 12.12
CA GLU A 40 -22.04 -6.75 12.49
C GLU A 40 -22.81 -6.14 11.32
N GLU A 41 -23.87 -5.40 11.61
CA GLU A 41 -24.80 -4.86 10.61
C GLU A 41 -24.78 -3.33 10.58
N LEU A 42 -24.69 -2.77 9.38
CA LEU A 42 -24.78 -1.33 9.12
C LEU A 42 -25.95 -1.03 8.18
N PRO A 43 -26.92 -0.21 8.60
CA PRO A 43 -27.93 0.33 7.71
C PRO A 43 -27.29 1.22 6.62
N VAL A 44 -27.64 0.96 5.35
CA VAL A 44 -27.03 1.63 4.19
C VAL A 44 -28.04 1.84 3.06
N GLN A 45 -27.66 2.73 2.13
CA GLN A 45 -28.37 2.96 0.87
C GLN A 45 -27.66 2.18 -0.25
N LYS A 46 -28.35 1.20 -0.85
CA LYS A 46 -27.77 0.32 -1.89
C LYS A 46 -27.22 1.11 -3.07
N ASN A 47 -27.95 2.13 -3.52
CA ASN A 47 -27.58 2.94 -4.67
C ASN A 47 -26.29 3.73 -4.44
N ILE A 48 -26.05 4.27 -3.24
CA ILE A 48 -24.83 4.99 -2.90
C ILE A 48 -23.65 4.04 -2.88
N LEU A 49 -23.78 2.89 -2.23
CA LEU A 49 -22.73 1.87 -2.24
C LEU A 49 -22.44 1.33 -3.65
N ALA A 50 -23.47 1.10 -4.46
CA ALA A 50 -23.30 0.67 -5.85
C ALA A 50 -22.64 1.76 -6.72
N ALA A 51 -22.92 3.03 -6.44
CA ALA A 51 -22.29 4.15 -7.13
C ALA A 51 -20.79 4.19 -6.82
N ALA A 52 -20.42 4.04 -5.55
CA ALA A 52 -19.04 4.14 -5.07
C ALA A 52 -18.18 2.88 -5.29
N SER A 53 -18.77 1.69 -5.18
CA SER A 53 -18.06 0.41 -5.29
C SER A 53 -18.56 -0.43 -6.47
N PRO A 54 -17.73 -0.62 -7.51
CA PRO A 54 -18.03 -1.53 -8.62
C PRO A 54 -18.24 -2.98 -8.15
N TYR A 55 -17.52 -3.43 -7.12
CA TYR A 55 -17.72 -4.75 -6.53
C TYR A 55 -19.13 -4.91 -5.94
N ILE A 56 -19.56 -3.96 -5.10
CA ILE A 56 -20.90 -4.01 -4.50
C ILE A 56 -21.98 -3.89 -5.59
N ARG A 57 -21.80 -3.02 -6.59
CA ARG A 57 -22.71 -2.93 -7.74
C ARG A 57 -22.88 -4.27 -8.44
N THR A 58 -21.77 -4.96 -8.68
CA THR A 58 -21.76 -6.27 -9.33
C THR A 58 -22.48 -7.30 -8.46
N LYS A 59 -22.22 -7.31 -7.15
CA LYS A 59 -22.88 -8.18 -6.18
C LYS A 59 -24.40 -7.98 -6.13
N LEU A 60 -24.85 -6.73 -6.15
CA LEU A 60 -26.27 -6.37 -6.20
C LEU A 60 -26.96 -6.85 -7.50
N ASN A 61 -26.26 -6.78 -8.62
CA ASN A 61 -26.78 -7.25 -9.90
C ASN A 61 -26.92 -8.78 -9.97
N TYR A 62 -25.97 -9.52 -9.37
CA TYR A 62 -26.01 -10.98 -9.33
C TYR A 62 -26.99 -11.55 -8.29
N ASN A 63 -27.21 -10.82 -7.19
CA ASN A 63 -28.14 -11.24 -6.14
C ASN A 63 -29.13 -10.09 -5.84
N PRO A 64 -30.12 -9.85 -6.72
CA PRO A 64 -31.06 -8.75 -6.52
C PRO A 64 -31.93 -8.95 -5.27
N PRO A 65 -32.48 -7.87 -4.70
CA PRO A 65 -33.42 -7.96 -3.59
C PRO A 65 -34.61 -8.85 -3.93
N LYS A 66 -35.03 -9.67 -2.96
CA LYS A 66 -36.25 -10.47 -3.07
C LYS A 66 -37.46 -9.57 -2.89
N GLU A 67 -38.54 -9.84 -3.63
CA GLU A 67 -39.82 -9.13 -3.51
C GLU A 67 -40.68 -9.62 -2.34
N ASP A 68 -40.09 -10.33 -1.36
CA ASP A 68 -40.78 -10.93 -0.22
C ASP A 68 -40.97 -9.96 0.98
N GLY A 69 -40.53 -8.70 0.83
CA GLY A 69 -40.57 -7.69 1.88
C GLY A 69 -39.48 -7.85 2.94
N SER A 70 -38.55 -8.80 2.77
CA SER A 70 -37.40 -8.95 3.67
C SER A 70 -36.39 -7.82 3.47
N THR A 71 -35.72 -7.43 4.56
CA THR A 71 -34.60 -6.49 4.48
C THR A 71 -33.45 -7.13 3.73
N TYR A 72 -33.01 -6.48 2.65
CA TYR A 72 -31.92 -6.98 1.84
C TYR A 72 -30.58 -6.86 2.58
N ARG A 73 -29.76 -7.92 2.51
CA ARG A 73 -28.47 -8.00 3.20
C ARG A 73 -27.32 -8.12 2.21
N ILE A 74 -26.35 -7.21 2.32
CA ILE A 74 -25.11 -7.23 1.56
C ILE A 74 -24.04 -7.82 2.48
N GLU A 75 -23.77 -9.11 2.34
CA GLU A 75 -22.68 -9.77 3.08
C GLU A 75 -21.33 -9.34 2.49
N LEU A 76 -20.40 -8.83 3.29
CA LEU A 76 -19.05 -8.48 2.87
C LEU A 76 -18.04 -9.23 3.77
N GLN A 77 -17.00 -9.78 3.16
CA GLN A 77 -15.94 -10.52 3.83
C GLN A 77 -14.59 -9.93 3.42
N GLY A 78 -13.61 -9.99 4.32
CA GLY A 78 -12.25 -9.51 4.05
C GLY A 78 -12.05 -8.01 4.26
N VAL A 79 -12.98 -7.34 4.94
CA VAL A 79 -12.85 -5.94 5.40
C VAL A 79 -13.36 -5.90 6.83
N SER A 80 -12.67 -5.19 7.72
CA SER A 80 -13.15 -4.99 9.09
C SER A 80 -14.28 -3.97 9.15
N MET A 81 -15.12 -4.05 10.18
CA MET A 81 -16.19 -3.07 10.40
C MET A 81 -15.66 -1.63 10.54
N ASP A 82 -14.53 -1.45 11.21
CA ASP A 82 -13.91 -0.12 11.38
C ASP A 82 -13.39 0.47 10.06
N THR A 83 -12.72 -0.33 9.24
CA THR A 83 -12.29 0.10 7.90
C THR A 83 -13.49 0.44 7.02
N MET A 84 -14.56 -0.37 7.08
CA MET A 84 -15.77 -0.10 6.31
C MET A 84 -16.46 1.20 6.74
N LYS A 85 -16.50 1.52 8.05
CA LYS A 85 -17.03 2.81 8.53
C LYS A 85 -16.23 3.99 7.99
N GLN A 86 -14.90 3.89 7.96
CA GLN A 86 -14.05 4.94 7.36
C GLN A 86 -14.31 5.10 5.86
N ILE A 87 -14.48 3.99 5.13
CA ILE A 87 -14.81 4.02 3.71
C ILE A 87 -16.20 4.64 3.46
N LEU A 88 -17.19 4.32 4.29
CA LEU A 88 -18.51 4.95 4.22
C LEU A 88 -18.39 6.47 4.44
N ASP A 89 -17.62 6.89 5.44
CA ASP A 89 -17.40 8.32 5.68
C ASP A 89 -16.73 9.00 4.48
N PHE A 90 -15.75 8.34 3.86
CA PHE A 90 -15.09 8.79 2.63
C PHE A 90 -16.06 8.91 1.46
N ILE A 91 -17.00 7.97 1.28
CA ILE A 91 -17.99 8.01 0.18
C ILE A 91 -18.83 9.30 0.25
N PHE A 92 -19.16 9.77 1.45
CA PHE A 92 -19.97 10.97 1.64
C PHE A 92 -19.15 12.26 1.72
N SER A 93 -17.95 12.21 2.30
CA SER A 93 -17.12 13.40 2.54
C SER A 93 -16.14 13.70 1.40
N GLY A 94 -15.68 12.66 0.69
CA GLY A 94 -14.52 12.73 -0.19
C GLY A 94 -13.18 12.79 0.56
N GLU A 95 -13.19 12.64 1.88
CA GLU A 95 -12.02 12.77 2.75
C GLU A 95 -11.72 11.44 3.46
N ILE A 96 -10.45 11.11 3.61
CA ILE A 96 -10.00 9.91 4.31
C ILE A 96 -8.76 10.25 5.15
N THR A 97 -8.69 9.71 6.37
CA THR A 97 -7.50 9.83 7.22
C THR A 97 -6.75 8.52 7.19
N LEU A 98 -5.49 8.57 6.73
CA LEU A 98 -4.61 7.41 6.62
C LEU A 98 -3.48 7.51 7.64
N SER A 99 -3.07 6.36 8.15
CA SER A 99 -1.98 6.21 9.12
C SER A 99 -1.21 4.92 8.84
N GLU A 100 -0.04 4.76 9.43
CA GLU A 100 0.75 3.53 9.31
C GLU A 100 -0.02 2.29 9.80
N ASP A 101 -0.89 2.44 10.81
CA ASP A 101 -1.70 1.35 11.35
C ASP A 101 -2.88 0.98 10.43
N THR A 102 -3.43 1.95 9.70
CA THR A 102 -4.67 1.76 8.91
C THR A 102 -4.42 1.52 7.43
N ILE A 103 -3.22 1.84 6.92
CA ILE A 103 -2.92 1.84 5.49
C ILE A 103 -3.05 0.45 4.86
N GLN A 104 -2.66 -0.60 5.57
CA GLN A 104 -2.75 -1.97 5.06
C GLN A 104 -4.20 -2.37 4.80
N ASP A 105 -5.06 -2.22 5.81
CA ASP A 105 -6.47 -2.57 5.71
C ASP A 105 -7.17 -1.71 4.66
N MET A 106 -6.80 -0.42 4.55
CA MET A 106 -7.39 0.47 3.55
C MET A 106 -6.99 0.09 2.12
N VAL A 107 -5.73 -0.29 1.88
CA VAL A 107 -5.28 -0.78 0.57
C VAL A 107 -6.04 -2.05 0.20
N GLN A 108 -6.12 -3.02 1.13
CA GLN A 108 -6.87 -4.26 0.91
C GLN A 108 -8.34 -4.02 0.60
N ALA A 109 -9.00 -3.18 1.40
CA ALA A 109 -10.42 -2.88 1.24
C ALA A 109 -10.69 -2.11 -0.06
N SER A 110 -9.83 -1.14 -0.42
CA SER A 110 -9.95 -0.40 -1.68
C SER A 110 -9.79 -1.31 -2.90
N ASP A 111 -8.91 -2.31 -2.84
CA ASP A 111 -8.72 -3.29 -3.90
C ASP A 111 -9.92 -4.23 -4.00
N LEU A 112 -10.37 -4.80 -2.89
CA LEU A 112 -11.54 -5.68 -2.84
C LEU A 112 -12.81 -4.99 -3.36
N LEU A 113 -13.05 -3.76 -2.89
CA LEU A 113 -14.23 -2.97 -3.26
C LEU A 113 -14.11 -2.33 -4.66
N LEU A 114 -12.95 -2.49 -5.31
CA LEU A 114 -12.62 -1.92 -6.61
C LEU A 114 -12.75 -0.38 -6.62
N MET A 115 -12.36 0.27 -5.52
CA MET A 115 -12.39 1.72 -5.34
C MET A 115 -11.04 2.34 -5.72
N THR A 116 -10.82 2.53 -7.02
CA THR A 116 -9.55 3.01 -7.58
C THR A 116 -9.11 4.36 -6.99
N ASP A 117 -10.03 5.32 -6.83
CA ASP A 117 -9.69 6.65 -6.30
C ASP A 117 -9.17 6.58 -4.85
N LEU A 118 -9.79 5.72 -4.02
CA LEU A 118 -9.32 5.48 -2.66
C LEU A 118 -7.94 4.78 -2.66
N LYS A 119 -7.75 3.81 -3.56
CA LYS A 119 -6.44 3.13 -3.72
C LYS A 119 -5.35 4.11 -4.13
N LEU A 120 -5.65 5.08 -4.99
CA LEU A 120 -4.71 6.13 -5.40
C LEU A 120 -4.32 7.04 -4.22
N LEU A 121 -5.27 7.43 -3.37
CA LEU A 121 -4.97 8.20 -2.15
C LEU A 121 -4.05 7.40 -1.20
N CYS A 122 -4.27 6.08 -1.09
CA CYS A 122 -3.39 5.20 -0.33
C CYS A 122 -1.96 5.18 -0.91
N CYS A 123 -1.81 5.13 -2.23
CA CYS A 123 -0.50 5.22 -2.88
C CYS A 123 0.20 6.56 -2.58
N GLN A 124 -0.52 7.67 -2.67
CA GLN A 124 0.02 9.01 -2.38
C GLN A 124 0.51 9.12 -0.94
N PHE A 125 -0.25 8.57 0.02
CA PHE A 125 0.18 8.50 1.41
C PHE A 125 1.47 7.69 1.55
N LEU A 126 1.53 6.47 1.00
CA LEU A 126 2.71 5.62 1.07
C LEU A 126 3.95 6.29 0.47
N GLU A 127 3.80 6.96 -0.67
CA GLU A 127 4.89 7.72 -1.31
C GLU A 127 5.43 8.84 -0.42
N SER A 128 4.54 9.53 0.30
CA SER A 128 4.93 10.61 1.22
C SER A 128 5.64 10.11 2.48
N CYS A 129 5.46 8.82 2.82
CA CYS A 129 6.05 8.19 4.00
C CYS A 129 7.41 7.53 3.73
N ILE A 130 7.91 7.53 2.49
CA ILE A 130 9.18 6.86 2.15
C ILE A 130 10.35 7.58 2.85
N THR A 131 11.05 6.83 3.70
CA THR A 131 12.26 7.25 4.41
C THR A 131 13.31 6.14 4.35
N ALA A 132 14.54 6.42 4.77
CA ALA A 132 15.59 5.39 4.83
C ALA A 132 15.26 4.25 5.81
N GLU A 133 14.43 4.50 6.81
CA GLU A 133 14.08 3.53 7.86
C GLU A 133 12.98 2.55 7.45
N ASN A 134 12.18 2.86 6.43
CA ASN A 134 11.00 2.08 6.04
C ASN A 134 10.90 1.80 4.53
N CYS A 135 11.85 2.25 3.71
CA CYS A 135 11.73 2.13 2.26
C CYS A 135 11.74 0.68 1.77
N LEU A 136 12.41 -0.24 2.48
CA LEU A 136 12.45 -1.65 2.09
C LEU A 136 11.09 -2.30 2.34
N GLY A 137 10.48 -2.01 3.48
CA GLY A 137 9.14 -2.42 3.87
C GLY A 137 8.09 -1.88 2.92
N ILE A 138 8.10 -0.56 2.63
CA ILE A 138 7.18 0.05 1.65
C ILE A 138 7.38 -0.56 0.26
N ARG A 139 8.62 -0.84 -0.16
CA ARG A 139 8.92 -1.48 -1.45
C ARG A 139 8.34 -2.90 -1.53
N LEU A 140 8.46 -3.69 -0.46
CA LEU A 140 7.91 -5.05 -0.41
C LEU A 140 6.38 -5.04 -0.33
N PHE A 141 5.82 -4.19 0.52
CA PHE A 141 4.39 -3.97 0.66
C PHE A 141 3.75 -3.58 -0.66
N SER A 142 4.32 -2.59 -1.34
CA SER A 142 3.81 -2.12 -2.65
C SER A 142 3.89 -3.20 -3.72
N LEU A 143 4.93 -4.04 -3.72
CA LEU A 143 5.00 -5.17 -4.64
C LEU A 143 3.90 -6.21 -4.37
N HIS A 144 3.65 -6.53 -3.09
CA HIS A 144 2.63 -7.49 -2.68
C HIS A 144 1.22 -7.08 -3.11
N TYR A 145 0.88 -5.79 -3.00
CA TYR A 145 -0.43 -5.24 -3.37
C TYR A 145 -0.48 -4.67 -4.79
N CYS A 146 0.51 -4.97 -5.64
CA CYS A 146 0.61 -4.50 -7.03
C CYS A 146 0.55 -2.97 -7.17
N LEU A 147 1.08 -2.23 -6.20
CA LEU A 147 1.21 -0.77 -6.21
C LEU A 147 2.50 -0.36 -6.94
N TYR A 148 2.58 -0.63 -8.23
CA TYR A 148 3.81 -0.51 -9.01
C TYR A 148 4.46 0.88 -8.99
N HIS A 149 3.65 1.95 -8.89
CA HIS A 149 4.17 3.32 -8.82
C HIS A 149 4.90 3.57 -7.48
N VAL A 150 4.30 3.17 -6.35
CA VAL A 150 4.91 3.24 -5.03
C VAL A 150 6.17 2.37 -4.97
N HIS A 151 6.13 1.17 -5.57
CA HIS A 151 7.28 0.28 -5.66
C HIS A 151 8.45 0.92 -6.42
N TYR A 152 8.16 1.59 -7.53
CA TYR A 152 9.15 2.33 -8.30
C TYR A 152 9.74 3.48 -7.48
N ALA A 153 8.89 4.29 -6.84
CA ALA A 153 9.33 5.41 -6.01
C ALA A 153 10.23 4.94 -4.84
N ALA A 154 9.85 3.87 -4.14
CA ALA A 154 10.65 3.30 -3.06
C ALA A 154 11.97 2.69 -3.57
N THR A 155 11.96 2.10 -4.77
CA THR A 155 13.18 1.57 -5.41
C THR A 155 14.14 2.68 -5.83
N GLU A 156 13.66 3.76 -6.43
CA GLU A 156 14.47 4.92 -6.79
C GLU A 156 15.07 5.59 -5.55
N PHE A 157 14.28 5.69 -4.46
CA PHE A 157 14.75 6.20 -3.18
C PHE A 157 15.86 5.31 -2.62
N LEU A 158 15.64 3.99 -2.57
CA LEU A 158 16.64 3.00 -2.13
C LEU A 158 17.94 3.11 -2.94
N GLN A 159 17.85 3.22 -4.26
CA GLN A 159 19.01 3.35 -5.14
C GLN A 159 19.79 4.64 -4.88
N THR A 160 19.08 5.75 -4.66
CA THR A 160 19.68 7.06 -4.42
C THR A 160 20.30 7.18 -3.02
N HIS A 161 19.65 6.60 -2.00
CA HIS A 161 20.00 6.73 -0.58
C HIS A 161 20.52 5.43 0.04
N PHE A 162 21.05 4.50 -0.78
CA PHE A 162 21.48 3.18 -0.33
C PHE A 162 22.41 3.24 0.89
N ARG A 163 23.33 4.22 0.93
CA ARG A 163 24.27 4.37 2.05
C ARG A 163 23.56 4.56 3.39
N ASP A 164 22.48 5.34 3.41
CA ASP A 164 21.72 5.63 4.62
C ASP A 164 20.86 4.42 4.98
N VAL A 165 20.21 3.80 3.98
CA VAL A 165 19.42 2.58 4.16
C VAL A 165 20.27 1.43 4.70
N ALA A 166 21.50 1.26 4.21
CA ALA A 166 22.42 0.22 4.69
C ALA A 166 22.80 0.36 6.18
N LEU A 167 22.54 1.52 6.81
CA LEU A 167 22.76 1.74 8.24
C LEU A 167 21.57 1.32 9.10
N THR A 168 20.37 1.25 8.54
CA THR A 168 19.12 1.07 9.29
C THR A 168 18.96 -0.35 9.80
N GLU A 169 18.10 -0.51 10.80
CA GLU A 169 17.74 -1.83 11.36
C GLU A 169 17.01 -2.67 10.31
N GLU A 170 16.10 -2.05 9.54
CA GLU A 170 15.35 -2.69 8.46
C GLU A 170 16.26 -3.41 7.45
N PHE A 171 17.39 -2.80 7.07
CA PHE A 171 18.36 -3.44 6.19
C PHE A 171 19.07 -4.62 6.86
N ARG A 172 19.38 -4.52 8.15
CA ARG A 172 20.06 -5.59 8.91
C ARG A 172 19.17 -6.79 9.10
N GLU A 173 17.86 -6.60 9.16
CA GLU A 173 16.88 -7.68 9.34
C GLU A 173 16.50 -8.38 8.02
N LEU A 174 16.94 -7.86 6.86
CA LEU A 174 16.63 -8.46 5.57
C LEU A 174 17.03 -9.95 5.50
N PRO A 175 16.16 -10.83 4.94
CA PRO A 175 16.54 -12.20 4.67
C PRO A 175 17.53 -12.25 3.48
N PRO A 176 18.34 -13.32 3.38
CA PRO A 176 19.43 -13.43 2.39
C PRO A 176 18.96 -13.21 0.95
N GLU A 177 17.80 -13.75 0.58
CA GLU A 177 17.26 -13.66 -0.78
C GLU A 177 16.93 -12.20 -1.15
N ARG A 178 16.37 -11.45 -0.20
CA ARG A 178 16.02 -10.04 -0.40
C ARG A 178 17.24 -9.15 -0.42
N LEU A 179 18.24 -9.47 0.40
CA LEU A 179 19.53 -8.78 0.32
C LEU A 179 20.15 -8.97 -1.06
N CYS A 180 20.18 -10.20 -1.60
CA CYS A 180 20.67 -10.46 -2.95
C CYS A 180 19.91 -9.65 -4.02
N GLU A 181 18.58 -9.56 -3.93
CA GLU A 181 17.76 -8.74 -4.84
C GLU A 181 18.13 -7.25 -4.78
N VAL A 182 18.40 -6.71 -3.59
CA VAL A 182 18.82 -5.32 -3.40
C VAL A 182 20.22 -5.09 -3.97
N LEU A 183 21.16 -5.99 -3.68
CA LEU A 183 22.55 -5.90 -4.14
C LEU A 183 22.68 -6.07 -5.66
N ALA A 184 21.82 -6.87 -6.28
CA ALA A 184 21.79 -7.08 -7.73
C ALA A 184 21.26 -5.88 -8.52
N MET A 185 20.83 -4.79 -7.86
CA MET A 185 20.35 -3.59 -8.55
C MET A 185 21.50 -2.85 -9.25
N GLU A 186 21.40 -2.70 -10.57
CA GLU A 186 22.45 -2.08 -11.41
C GLU A 186 22.75 -0.60 -11.08
N LYS A 187 21.85 0.08 -10.35
CA LYS A 187 21.88 1.54 -10.13
C LYS A 187 22.05 1.95 -8.66
N LEU A 188 22.68 1.15 -7.81
CA LEU A 188 22.97 1.59 -6.44
C LEU A 188 23.96 2.76 -6.45
N ASN A 189 23.54 3.93 -5.97
CA ASN A 189 24.37 5.14 -5.90
C ASN A 189 25.31 5.08 -4.69
N VAL A 190 26.24 4.13 -4.72
CA VAL A 190 27.20 3.91 -3.63
C VAL A 190 28.49 4.69 -3.83
N GLY A 191 28.80 5.14 -5.05
CA GLY A 191 30.02 5.85 -5.45
C GLY A 191 31.30 5.00 -5.36
N ASN A 192 31.41 4.13 -4.35
CA ASN A 192 32.48 3.17 -4.15
C ASN A 192 31.86 1.85 -3.63
N GLU A 193 32.17 0.75 -4.32
CA GLU A 193 31.69 -0.60 -3.99
C GLU A 193 32.09 -1.04 -2.58
N LYS A 194 33.10 -0.38 -1.98
CA LYS A 194 33.48 -0.59 -0.58
C LYS A 194 32.31 -0.46 0.39
N TYR A 195 31.39 0.48 0.16
CA TYR A 195 30.22 0.67 1.03
C TYR A 195 29.22 -0.47 0.94
N VAL A 196 29.10 -1.09 -0.24
CA VAL A 196 28.28 -2.30 -0.43
C VAL A 196 28.88 -3.45 0.37
N LEU A 197 30.19 -3.65 0.27
CA LEU A 197 30.87 -4.69 1.04
C LEU A 197 30.75 -4.46 2.56
N GLU A 198 30.91 -3.21 3.03
CA GLU A 198 30.72 -2.86 4.44
C GLU A 198 29.28 -3.14 4.91
N ALA A 199 28.28 -2.87 4.07
CA ALA A 199 26.88 -3.19 4.37
C ALA A 199 26.68 -4.70 4.52
N VAL A 200 27.23 -5.50 3.61
CA VAL A 200 27.18 -6.97 3.68
C VAL A 200 27.88 -7.50 4.93
N VAL A 201 29.05 -6.96 5.28
CA VAL A 201 29.77 -7.34 6.51
C VAL A 201 28.95 -7.02 7.76
N ARG A 202 28.29 -5.86 7.81
CA ARG A 202 27.40 -5.49 8.92
C ARG A 202 26.17 -6.39 9.00
N TRP A 203 25.58 -6.72 7.86
CA TRP A 203 24.47 -7.68 7.80
C TRP A 203 24.91 -9.07 8.27
N LEU A 204 26.08 -9.57 7.88
CA LEU A 204 26.61 -10.85 8.37
C LEU A 204 26.89 -10.83 9.88
N ALA A 205 27.41 -9.71 10.40
CA ALA A 205 27.75 -9.56 11.80
C ALA A 205 26.52 -9.55 12.73
N HIS A 206 25.34 -9.24 12.20
CA HIS A 206 24.08 -9.22 12.97
C HIS A 206 23.62 -10.64 13.36
N ASP A 207 23.79 -11.62 12.47
CA ASP A 207 23.50 -13.04 12.76
C ASP A 207 24.50 -13.97 12.07
N PRO A 208 25.71 -14.12 12.63
CA PRO A 208 26.79 -14.85 11.98
C PRO A 208 26.57 -16.36 11.96
N GLN A 209 25.68 -16.92 12.78
CA GLN A 209 25.46 -18.37 12.81
C GLN A 209 24.62 -18.80 11.60
N ASP A 210 23.50 -18.11 11.38
CA ASP A 210 22.57 -18.47 10.31
C ASP A 210 22.97 -17.85 8.96
N ARG A 211 23.67 -16.71 8.94
CA ARG A 211 24.00 -16.01 7.67
C ARG A 211 25.31 -16.46 7.02
N LYS A 212 26.21 -17.11 7.75
CA LYS A 212 27.49 -17.60 7.20
C LYS A 212 27.30 -18.59 6.04
N VAL A 213 26.23 -19.38 6.05
CA VAL A 213 25.93 -20.33 4.97
C VAL A 213 25.55 -19.64 3.65
N HIS A 214 24.97 -18.44 3.73
CA HIS A 214 24.55 -17.63 2.58
C HIS A 214 25.64 -16.70 2.05
N LEU A 215 26.80 -16.63 2.73
CA LEU A 215 27.89 -15.72 2.37
C LEU A 215 28.30 -15.83 0.90
N LYS A 216 28.41 -17.04 0.35
CA LYS A 216 28.82 -17.24 -1.05
C LYS A 216 27.80 -16.67 -2.04
N GLU A 217 26.52 -16.82 -1.72
CA GLU A 217 25.41 -16.34 -2.54
C GLU A 217 25.36 -14.81 -2.50
N VAL A 218 25.37 -14.22 -1.30
CA VAL A 218 25.36 -12.76 -1.12
C VAL A 218 26.58 -12.11 -1.77
N MET A 219 27.77 -12.71 -1.62
CA MET A 219 29.00 -12.19 -2.24
C MET A 219 29.01 -12.31 -3.76
N SER A 220 28.20 -13.20 -4.35
CA SER A 220 28.05 -13.29 -5.81
C SER A 220 27.23 -12.13 -6.39
N ALA A 221 26.40 -11.49 -5.56
CA ALA A 221 25.64 -10.29 -5.93
C ALA A 221 26.45 -8.99 -5.78
N VAL A 222 27.62 -9.01 -5.14
CA VAL A 222 28.50 -7.85 -4.98
C VAL A 222 29.42 -7.73 -6.21
N TRP A 223 29.61 -6.52 -6.74
CA TRP A 223 30.46 -6.32 -7.92
C TRP A 223 31.95 -6.28 -7.56
N LEU A 224 32.52 -7.46 -7.32
CA LEU A 224 33.91 -7.64 -6.86
C LEU A 224 35.00 -7.08 -7.80
N GLN A 225 34.69 -6.79 -9.07
CA GLN A 225 35.66 -6.23 -10.01
C GLN A 225 35.94 -4.73 -9.78
N GLY A 226 35.09 -4.04 -9.01
CA GLY A 226 35.29 -2.63 -8.62
C GLY A 226 36.13 -2.43 -7.35
N LEU A 227 36.59 -3.50 -6.70
CA LEU A 227 37.26 -3.46 -5.40
C LEU A 227 38.77 -3.77 -5.52
N ASP A 228 39.59 -3.02 -4.78
CA ASP A 228 41.02 -3.28 -4.68
C ASP A 228 41.31 -4.65 -4.05
N ALA A 229 42.21 -5.41 -4.68
CA ALA A 229 42.55 -6.77 -4.26
C ALA A 229 43.19 -6.84 -2.85
N SER A 230 43.84 -5.78 -2.38
CA SER A 230 44.36 -5.66 -1.02
C SER A 230 43.25 -5.54 0.02
N TYR A 231 42.24 -4.72 -0.26
CA TYR A 231 41.07 -4.51 0.60
C TYR A 231 40.21 -5.77 0.70
N LEU A 232 40.00 -6.47 -0.42
CA LEU A 232 39.31 -7.76 -0.44
C LEU A 232 40.01 -8.82 0.44
N ARG A 233 41.34 -8.88 0.40
CA ARG A 233 42.11 -9.83 1.24
C ARG A 233 41.96 -9.53 2.72
N GLU A 234 41.97 -8.25 3.11
CA GLU A 234 41.82 -7.84 4.51
C GLU A 234 40.43 -8.19 5.07
N GLN A 235 39.38 -7.92 4.31
CA GLN A 235 38.00 -8.22 4.71
C GLN A 235 37.72 -9.74 4.75
N VAL A 236 38.24 -10.50 3.79
CA VAL A 236 38.09 -11.98 3.78
C VAL A 236 38.80 -12.63 4.96
N LEU A 237 39.93 -12.07 5.42
CA LEU A 237 40.61 -12.53 6.63
C LEU A 237 39.76 -12.23 7.89
N HIS A 238 39.10 -11.08 7.93
CA HIS A 238 38.25 -10.68 9.06
C HIS A 238 36.93 -11.49 9.14
N LEU A 239 36.43 -12.00 8.01
CA LEU A 239 35.22 -12.86 7.93
C LEU A 239 35.50 -14.35 8.21
N ARG A 240 36.77 -14.78 8.18
CA ARG A 240 37.18 -16.17 8.45
C ARG A 240 37.36 -16.49 9.93
N HIS A 241 37.44 -15.47 10.78
CA HIS A 241 37.48 -15.59 12.25
C HIS A 241 36.08 -15.37 12.84
#